data_AF-A0A7X7XIK5-F1
#
_entry.id   AF-A0A7X7XIK5-F1
#
_cell.length_a   1.000
_cell.length_b   1.000
_cell.length_c   1.000
_cell.angle_alpha   90.00
_cell.angle_beta   90.00
_cell.angle_gamma   90.00
#
_symmetry.space_group_name_H-M   'P 1'
#
loop_
_entity.id
_entity.type
_entity.pdbx_description
1 polymer ?
#
loop_
_entity_poly.entity_id
_entity_poly.type
_entity_poly.pdbx_seq_one_letter_code
_entity_poly.pdbx_strand_id
1 'polypeptide(L)'
;REQFDIRLEADEIVIVRVQDDTVRCVAEKGRPALDQGTACSAPLPPHAPTGFRLDTLDGRGDVRLLEPPSAANGFTATLRIEDSKKGSDRYHVRLSWVAGAVTPGGEGGGPATAERAAELPGIALPVSMEGGSQAAGGAEGFFDFQARVDGTVELWLRGGRANLQVISGDFVKQPKCAFSQTLPARPASFDLKRWEGRGDIRLLEAPSAANGWTARIRIADPGSGDDLYRFTLSWEVTR
;
A
#
# COMPACT_ATOMS: atom_id res chain seq x y z
N ARG A 1 -21.41 10.94 5.04
CA ARG A 1 -20.59 10.74 3.83
C ARG A 1 -19.20 11.17 4.19
N GLU A 2 -18.20 10.35 3.92
CA GLU A 2 -16.80 10.70 4.15
C GLU A 2 -16.24 11.37 2.90
N GLN A 3 -15.25 12.24 3.08
CA GLN A 3 -14.63 13.01 2.01
C GLN A 3 -13.14 13.25 2.22
N PHE A 4 -12.43 13.32 1.09
CA PHE A 4 -11.02 13.63 0.98
C PHE A 4 -10.83 14.79 0.01
N ASP A 5 -10.37 15.94 0.49
CA ASP A 5 -10.14 17.13 -0.31
C ASP A 5 -8.65 17.26 -0.65
N ILE A 6 -8.33 17.31 -1.94
CA ILE A 6 -6.97 17.47 -2.45
C ILE A 6 -6.86 18.83 -3.09
N ARG A 7 -5.84 19.60 -2.69
CA ARG A 7 -5.51 20.89 -3.30
C ARG A 7 -4.09 20.85 -3.82
N LEU A 8 -3.94 21.01 -5.12
CA LEU A 8 -2.63 21.02 -5.76
C LEU A 8 -2.56 22.04 -6.88
N GLU A 9 -1.34 22.43 -7.25
CA GLU A 9 -1.08 23.07 -8.53
C GLU A 9 -0.74 22.01 -9.58
N ALA A 10 -1.39 22.08 -10.74
CA ALA A 10 -1.11 21.21 -11.88
C ALA A 10 -0.78 22.05 -13.13
N ASP A 11 0.16 21.54 -13.94
CA ASP A 11 0.58 22.09 -15.23
C ASP A 11 0.58 20.94 -16.24
N GLU A 12 -0.09 21.12 -17.38
CA GLU A 12 -0.31 20.09 -18.42
C GLU A 12 -0.98 18.79 -17.96
N ILE A 13 -0.23 17.77 -17.51
CA ILE A 13 -0.81 16.48 -17.13
C ILE A 13 -0.24 16.03 -15.80
N VAL A 14 -1.12 15.89 -14.80
CA VAL A 14 -0.78 15.38 -13.48
C VAL A 14 -1.59 14.14 -13.17
N ILE A 15 -0.90 13.07 -12.79
CA ILE A 15 -1.50 11.88 -12.20
C ILE A 15 -1.43 12.02 -10.68
N VAL A 16 -2.59 12.01 -10.05
CA VAL A 16 -2.71 12.01 -8.59
C VAL A 16 -3.18 10.62 -8.18
N ARG A 17 -2.43 10.01 -7.27
CA ARG A 17 -2.80 8.76 -6.64
C ARG A 17 -3.01 8.98 -5.16
N VAL A 18 -4.13 8.48 -4.66
CA VAL A 18 -4.50 8.59 -3.26
C VAL A 18 -4.68 7.19 -2.70
N GLN A 19 -4.00 6.92 -1.59
CA GLN A 19 -4.10 5.67 -0.87
C GLN A 19 -4.07 5.99 0.63
N ASP A 20 -5.08 5.55 1.38
CA ASP A 20 -5.25 5.90 2.79
C ASP A 20 -5.30 7.43 3.01
N ASP A 21 -4.38 7.99 3.79
CA ASP A 21 -4.21 9.45 3.98
C ASP A 21 -3.17 10.09 3.05
N THR A 22 -2.50 9.26 2.25
CA THR A 22 -1.33 9.67 1.48
C THR A 22 -1.73 10.06 0.06
N VAL A 23 -1.33 11.26 -0.34
CA VAL A 23 -1.48 11.76 -1.71
C VAL A 23 -0.10 11.78 -2.37
N ARG A 24 -0.01 11.18 -3.56
CA ARG A 24 1.17 11.27 -4.41
C ARG A 24 0.78 11.89 -5.75
N CYS A 25 1.46 12.97 -6.09
CA CYS A 25 1.29 13.65 -7.38
C CYS A 25 2.52 13.41 -8.25
N VAL A 26 2.31 13.00 -9.50
CA VAL A 26 3.35 12.83 -10.51
C VAL A 26 2.93 13.62 -11.74
N ALA A 27 3.78 14.56 -12.17
CA ALA A 27 3.58 15.24 -13.45
C ALA A 27 3.99 14.28 -14.58
N GLU A 28 3.04 13.90 -15.42
CA GLU A 28 3.29 13.12 -16.64
C GLU A 28 3.80 14.02 -17.77
N LYS A 29 3.33 15.28 -17.80
CA LYS A 29 3.85 16.37 -18.62
C LYS A 29 3.76 17.69 -17.84
N GLY A 30 4.60 18.65 -18.18
CA GLY A 30 4.65 19.94 -17.48
C GLY A 30 5.50 19.93 -16.21
N ARG A 31 5.31 20.94 -15.36
CA ARG A 31 6.05 21.09 -14.09
C ARG A 31 5.55 20.11 -13.01
N PRO A 32 6.41 19.70 -12.06
CA PRO A 32 5.99 18.91 -10.91
C PRO A 32 4.85 19.59 -10.16
N ALA A 33 3.82 18.82 -9.82
CA ALA A 33 2.71 19.32 -9.03
C ALA A 33 3.16 19.69 -7.62
N LEU A 34 2.73 20.86 -7.13
CA LEU A 34 2.93 21.30 -5.75
C LEU A 34 1.67 21.01 -4.95
N ASP A 35 1.77 20.18 -3.90
CA ASP A 35 0.71 20.04 -2.91
C ASP A 35 0.58 21.35 -2.13
N GLN A 36 -0.62 21.94 -2.13
CA GLN A 36 -0.92 23.21 -1.46
C GLN A 36 -1.81 23.05 -0.23
N GLY A 37 -2.04 21.83 0.24
CA GLY A 37 -2.80 21.57 1.46
C GLY A 37 -3.90 20.55 1.21
N THR A 38 -3.50 19.29 1.29
CA THR A 38 -4.41 18.15 1.44
C THR A 38 -5.14 18.25 2.79
N ALA A 39 -6.47 18.14 2.76
CA ALA A 39 -7.30 18.13 3.96
C ALA A 39 -8.32 16.99 3.86
N CYS A 40 -8.33 16.08 4.83
CA CYS A 40 -9.24 14.95 4.85
C CYS A 40 -10.14 14.99 6.08
N SER A 41 -11.40 14.57 5.90
CA SER A 41 -12.29 14.27 7.04
C SER A 41 -12.14 12.82 7.50
N ALA A 42 -11.72 11.94 6.58
CA ALA A 42 -11.36 10.55 6.80
C ALA A 42 -10.40 10.09 5.66
N PRO A 43 -9.46 9.17 5.93
CA PRO A 43 -8.62 8.58 4.89
C PRO A 43 -9.41 7.67 3.96
N LEU A 44 -8.87 7.36 2.77
CA LEU A 44 -9.48 6.39 1.87
C LEU A 44 -9.53 5.00 2.54
N PRO A 45 -10.69 4.33 2.55
CA PRO A 45 -10.83 3.08 3.28
C PRO A 45 -9.98 1.96 2.68
N PRO A 46 -9.47 1.01 3.50
CA PRO A 46 -8.73 -0.17 3.03
C PRO A 46 -9.66 -1.26 2.46
N HIS A 47 -10.77 -0.84 1.84
CA HIS A 47 -11.76 -1.68 1.18
C HIS A 47 -12.40 -0.89 0.03
N ALA A 48 -13.05 -1.58 -0.91
CA ALA A 48 -13.74 -0.89 -2.02
C ALA A 48 -14.89 -0.03 -1.46
N PRO A 49 -14.84 1.31 -1.60
CA PRO A 49 -15.85 2.18 -1.03
C PRO A 49 -17.14 2.14 -1.86
N THR A 50 -18.28 2.08 -1.17
CA THR A 50 -19.60 2.16 -1.82
C THR A 50 -19.93 3.60 -2.18
N GLY A 51 -20.41 3.82 -3.40
CA GLY A 51 -20.82 5.15 -3.86
C GLY A 51 -19.64 6.13 -4.01
N PHE A 52 -18.46 5.63 -4.35
CA PHE A 52 -17.27 6.46 -4.58
C PHE A 52 -17.50 7.45 -5.72
N ARG A 53 -17.20 8.72 -5.47
CA ARG A 53 -17.39 9.81 -6.41
C ARG A 53 -16.18 10.74 -6.39
N LEU A 54 -15.80 11.19 -7.58
CA LEU A 54 -14.88 12.30 -7.80
C LEU A 54 -15.70 13.52 -8.20
N ASP A 55 -15.54 14.63 -7.48
CA ASP A 55 -16.11 15.93 -7.80
C ASP A 55 -14.97 16.95 -7.97
N THR A 56 -15.01 17.72 -9.05
CA THR A 56 -14.08 18.84 -9.27
C THR A 56 -14.72 20.11 -8.73
N LEU A 57 -14.13 20.69 -7.69
CA LEU A 57 -14.65 21.89 -7.03
C LEU A 57 -14.04 23.17 -7.61
N ASP A 58 -12.77 23.11 -7.99
CA ASP A 58 -12.04 24.21 -8.63
C ASP A 58 -10.99 23.67 -9.61
N GLY A 59 -10.68 24.45 -10.63
CA GLY A 59 -9.71 24.13 -11.67
C GLY A 59 -10.30 24.24 -13.08
N ARG A 60 -9.51 24.81 -14.00
CA ARG A 60 -9.92 25.07 -15.40
C ARG A 60 -9.87 23.87 -16.33
N GLY A 61 -9.08 22.85 -15.97
CA GLY A 61 -8.81 21.68 -16.78
C GLY A 61 -9.81 20.55 -16.61
N ASP A 62 -9.53 19.44 -17.28
CA ASP A 62 -10.31 18.21 -17.21
C ASP A 62 -9.76 17.32 -16.10
N VAL A 63 -10.64 16.87 -15.20
CA VAL A 63 -10.28 15.95 -14.10
C VAL A 63 -11.09 14.68 -14.26
N ARG A 64 -10.41 13.54 -14.32
CA ARG A 64 -11.06 12.22 -14.47
C ARG A 64 -10.55 11.24 -13.45
N LEU A 65 -11.46 10.42 -12.93
CA LEU A 65 -11.11 9.22 -12.19
C LEU A 65 -10.71 8.16 -13.21
N LEU A 66 -9.42 7.80 -13.23
CA LEU A 66 -8.92 6.74 -14.08
C LEU A 66 -9.21 5.37 -13.47
N GLU A 67 -8.90 5.22 -12.18
CA GLU A 67 -9.10 3.97 -11.45
C GLU A 67 -9.72 4.27 -10.09
N PRO A 68 -10.90 3.70 -9.77
CA PRO A 68 -11.42 3.76 -8.42
C PRO A 68 -10.60 2.86 -7.48
N PRO A 69 -10.62 3.13 -6.16
CA PRO A 69 -9.96 2.27 -5.18
C PRO A 69 -10.61 0.88 -5.17
N SER A 70 -9.79 -0.15 -5.38
CA SER A 70 -10.21 -1.54 -5.49
C SER A 70 -9.15 -2.49 -4.91
N ALA A 71 -9.52 -3.72 -4.57
CA ALA A 71 -8.53 -4.71 -4.11
C ALA A 71 -7.42 -4.96 -5.16
N ALA A 72 -7.74 -4.81 -6.45
CA ALA A 72 -6.79 -5.02 -7.54
C ALA A 72 -5.71 -3.93 -7.64
N ASN A 73 -5.92 -2.74 -7.07
CA ASN A 73 -4.94 -1.64 -7.03
C ASN A 73 -4.59 -1.23 -5.59
N GLY A 74 -4.80 -2.14 -4.63
CA GLY A 74 -4.48 -1.88 -3.22
C GLY A 74 -5.32 -0.78 -2.59
N PHE A 75 -6.55 -0.58 -3.05
CA PHE A 75 -7.45 0.50 -2.62
C PHE A 75 -6.90 1.90 -2.91
N THR A 76 -6.20 2.03 -4.05
CA THR A 76 -5.67 3.30 -4.54
C THR A 76 -6.65 3.95 -5.52
N ALA A 77 -7.03 5.20 -5.28
CA ALA A 77 -7.73 6.00 -6.27
C ALA A 77 -6.71 6.69 -7.18
N THR A 78 -6.79 6.46 -8.49
CA THR A 78 -5.98 7.16 -9.49
C THR A 78 -6.86 8.16 -10.23
N LEU A 79 -6.50 9.44 -10.19
CA LEU A 79 -7.15 10.49 -10.96
C LEU A 79 -6.14 11.23 -11.83
N ARG A 80 -6.59 11.68 -13.01
CA ARG A 80 -5.80 12.43 -13.98
C ARG A 80 -6.37 13.83 -14.08
N ILE A 81 -5.49 14.81 -13.97
CA ILE A 81 -5.76 16.22 -14.18
C ILE A 81 -5.05 16.62 -15.46
N GLU A 82 -5.80 17.12 -16.44
CA GLU A 82 -5.28 17.64 -17.71
C GLU A 82 -5.61 19.13 -17.84
N ASP A 83 -4.56 19.96 -17.76
CA ASP A 83 -4.61 21.38 -18.01
C ASP A 83 -4.11 21.71 -19.43
N SER A 84 -5.04 21.96 -20.34
CA SER A 84 -4.73 22.25 -21.75
C SER A 84 -4.20 23.68 -22.01
N LYS A 85 -4.09 24.54 -20.99
CA LYS A 85 -3.64 25.93 -21.14
C LYS A 85 -2.23 26.11 -20.57
N LYS A 86 -1.42 26.97 -21.20
CA LYS A 86 -0.07 27.30 -20.73
C LYS A 86 -0.08 27.89 -19.31
N GLY A 87 0.72 27.29 -18.42
CA GLY A 87 0.94 27.73 -17.03
C GLY A 87 0.25 26.80 -16.03
N SER A 88 0.55 26.92 -14.73
CA SER A 88 -0.15 26.14 -13.72
C SER A 88 -1.55 26.70 -13.42
N ASP A 89 -2.48 25.84 -13.00
CA ASP A 89 -3.69 26.24 -12.27
C ASP A 89 -3.75 25.57 -10.91
N ARG A 90 -4.58 26.12 -10.03
CA ARG A 90 -4.94 25.46 -8.78
C ARG A 90 -6.14 24.55 -9.03
N TYR A 91 -6.03 23.32 -8.56
CA TYR A 91 -7.10 22.35 -8.60
C TYR A 91 -7.55 22.03 -7.18
N HIS A 92 -8.86 22.00 -6.98
CA HIS A 92 -9.49 21.48 -5.78
C HIS A 92 -10.41 20.34 -6.19
N VAL A 93 -10.01 19.11 -5.88
CA VAL A 93 -10.79 17.91 -6.14
C VAL A 93 -11.25 17.28 -4.83
N ARG A 94 -12.46 16.73 -4.84
CA ARG A 94 -13.03 16.02 -3.71
C ARG A 94 -13.33 14.58 -4.12
N LEU A 95 -12.80 13.66 -3.33
CA LEU A 95 -13.24 12.27 -3.33
C LEU A 95 -14.29 12.12 -2.24
N SER A 96 -15.41 11.45 -2.51
CA SER A 96 -16.44 11.19 -1.51
C SER A 96 -17.01 9.78 -1.62
N TRP A 97 -17.42 9.22 -0.47
CA TRP A 97 -18.01 7.89 -0.41
C TRP A 97 -19.04 7.76 0.71
N VAL A 98 -19.83 6.69 0.65
CA VAL A 98 -20.70 6.29 1.77
C VAL A 98 -19.80 5.74 2.86
N ALA A 99 -19.90 6.32 4.05
CA ALA A 99 -19.19 5.83 5.22
C ALA A 99 -19.59 4.36 5.43
N GLY A 100 -18.62 3.46 5.30
CA GLY A 100 -18.79 2.09 5.72
C GLY A 100 -18.79 2.10 7.24
N ALA A 101 -19.83 1.59 7.88
CA ALA A 101 -19.76 1.31 9.30
C ALA A 101 -18.64 0.27 9.50
N VAL A 102 -17.42 0.74 9.79
CA VAL A 102 -16.57 0.00 10.71
C VAL A 102 -17.46 -0.18 11.92
N THR A 103 -17.96 -1.40 12.14
CA THR A 103 -18.58 -1.71 13.43
C THR A 103 -17.40 -1.77 14.39
N PRO A 104 -17.20 -0.78 15.27
CA PRO A 104 -16.26 -0.97 16.35
C PRO A 104 -16.99 -1.92 17.29
N GLY A 105 -16.56 -3.17 17.35
CA GLY A 105 -17.03 -4.09 18.37
C GLY A 105 -16.69 -3.50 19.74
N GLY A 106 -17.72 -2.93 20.38
CA GLY A 106 -17.93 -2.61 21.79
C GLY A 106 -16.74 -2.61 22.74
N GLU A 107 -16.42 -1.39 23.21
CA GLU A 107 -16.19 -1.00 24.60
C GLU A 107 -15.46 -1.94 25.57
N GLY A 108 -14.27 -1.49 25.98
CA GLY A 108 -13.64 -1.85 27.24
C GLY A 108 -12.59 -0.81 27.61
N GLY A 109 -13.01 0.24 28.33
CA GLY A 109 -12.11 1.26 28.86
C GLY A 109 -11.10 0.67 29.85
N GLY A 110 -9.82 1.02 29.68
CA GLY A 110 -8.70 0.64 30.54
C GLY A 110 -7.41 1.26 30.01
N PRO A 111 -6.45 1.65 30.87
CA PRO A 111 -5.62 2.82 30.65
C PRO A 111 -4.63 2.64 29.51
N ALA A 112 -4.48 3.72 28.75
CA ALA A 112 -3.44 3.92 27.76
C ALA A 112 -2.05 3.85 28.39
N THR A 113 -1.55 2.66 28.72
CA THR A 113 -0.16 2.42 29.13
C THR A 113 0.26 0.95 28.99
N ALA A 114 -0.03 0.31 27.85
CA ALA A 114 0.73 -0.85 27.35
C ALA A 114 0.30 -1.12 25.90
N GLU A 115 1.22 -1.56 25.05
CA GLU A 115 0.97 -2.00 23.67
C GLU A 115 0.70 -0.93 22.60
N ARG A 116 1.56 0.09 22.60
CA ARG A 116 2.13 0.61 21.34
C ARG A 116 3.09 -0.44 20.74
N ALA A 117 2.60 -1.67 20.52
CA ALA A 117 3.38 -2.79 19.99
C ALA A 117 3.57 -2.64 18.48
N ALA A 118 4.26 -1.56 18.10
CA ALA A 118 4.76 -1.18 16.77
C ALA A 118 3.90 -1.65 15.59
N GLU A 119 3.01 -0.77 15.12
CA GLU A 119 2.43 -0.87 13.79
C GLU A 119 3.56 -1.04 12.76
N LEU A 120 3.39 -2.00 11.84
CA LEU A 120 4.36 -2.20 10.76
C LEU A 120 4.33 -0.99 9.82
N PRO A 121 5.48 -0.50 9.33
CA PRO A 121 5.51 0.58 8.35
C PRO A 121 4.73 0.25 7.08
N GLY A 122 4.14 1.28 6.49
CA GLY A 122 3.40 1.15 5.24
C GLY A 122 2.02 0.51 5.42
N ILE A 123 1.42 0.16 4.30
CA ILE A 123 0.00 -0.19 4.19
C ILE A 123 -0.16 -1.69 4.32
N ALA A 124 -1.15 -2.12 5.12
CA ALA A 124 -1.48 -3.53 5.26
C ALA A 124 -1.96 -4.12 3.92
N LEU A 125 -1.35 -5.23 3.50
CA LEU A 125 -1.72 -5.95 2.29
C LEU A 125 -2.86 -6.95 2.58
N PRO A 126 -3.70 -7.24 1.58
CA PRO A 126 -4.64 -8.36 1.67
C PRO A 126 -3.86 -9.68 1.67
N VAL A 127 -3.95 -10.43 2.77
CA VAL A 127 -3.24 -11.69 2.98
C VAL A 127 -4.23 -12.82 3.11
N SER A 128 -4.01 -13.89 2.34
CA SER A 128 -4.71 -15.16 2.46
C SER A 128 -3.90 -16.15 3.29
N MET A 129 -4.57 -17.11 3.93
CA MET A 129 -3.92 -18.25 4.59
C MET A 129 -4.18 -19.52 3.77
N GLU A 130 -3.13 -20.15 3.28
CA GLU A 130 -3.19 -21.43 2.57
C GLU A 130 -3.03 -22.59 3.56
N GLY A 131 -4.12 -23.31 3.83
CA GLY A 131 -4.13 -24.42 4.80
C GLY A 131 -4.97 -24.08 6.03
N GLY A 132 -6.01 -24.88 6.27
CA GLY A 132 -6.93 -24.68 7.39
C GLY A 132 -6.33 -25.17 8.69
N SER A 133 -5.62 -24.31 9.42
CA SER A 133 -5.49 -24.29 10.90
C SER A 133 -4.49 -23.20 11.31
N GLN A 134 -4.92 -22.25 12.15
CA GLN A 134 -4.04 -21.29 12.83
C GLN A 134 -3.22 -22.01 13.91
N ALA A 135 -2.12 -22.65 13.53
CA ALA A 135 -1.06 -22.98 14.48
C ALA A 135 -0.06 -21.82 14.50
N ALA A 136 0.19 -21.26 15.68
CA ALA A 136 1.21 -20.23 15.84
C ALA A 136 2.60 -20.82 15.52
N GLY A 137 3.17 -20.41 14.39
CA GLY A 137 4.54 -20.71 14.00
C GLY A 137 4.83 -22.19 13.82
N GLY A 138 4.21 -22.81 12.81
CA GLY A 138 4.59 -24.15 12.31
C GLY A 138 6.11 -24.32 12.20
N ALA A 139 6.59 -25.56 12.36
CA ALA A 139 8.03 -25.87 12.31
C ALA A 139 8.64 -25.52 10.95
N GLU A 140 7.83 -25.46 9.89
CA GLU A 140 8.18 -24.99 8.57
C GLU A 140 7.00 -24.23 7.98
N GLY A 141 7.25 -23.41 6.97
CA GLY A 141 6.20 -22.66 6.27
C GLY A 141 6.76 -21.77 5.17
N PHE A 142 5.86 -21.06 4.50
CA PHE A 142 6.20 -20.12 3.45
C PHE A 142 5.23 -18.94 3.36
N PHE A 143 5.73 -17.88 2.72
CA PHE A 143 5.01 -16.71 2.29
C PHE A 143 5.21 -16.53 0.79
N ASP A 144 4.12 -16.52 0.03
CA ASP A 144 4.11 -16.19 -1.38
C ASP A 144 3.64 -14.76 -1.60
N PHE A 145 4.38 -14.05 -2.43
CA PHE A 145 4.06 -12.70 -2.86
C PHE A 145 4.04 -12.62 -4.38
N GLN A 146 3.04 -11.92 -4.91
CA GLN A 146 2.97 -11.51 -6.29
C GLN A 146 2.40 -10.10 -6.40
N ALA A 147 3.05 -9.22 -7.15
CA ALA A 147 2.49 -7.92 -7.51
C ALA A 147 3.22 -7.31 -8.71
N ARG A 148 2.66 -6.26 -9.31
CA ARG A 148 3.39 -5.41 -10.25
C ARG A 148 4.01 -4.22 -9.51
N VAL A 149 5.31 -4.03 -9.70
CA VAL A 149 6.13 -3.03 -9.00
C VAL A 149 6.82 -2.14 -10.04
N ASP A 150 6.81 -0.83 -9.79
CA ASP A 150 7.58 0.18 -10.52
C ASP A 150 8.39 0.97 -9.48
N GLY A 151 9.71 0.99 -9.63
CA GLY A 151 10.64 1.55 -8.65
C GLY A 151 10.92 0.61 -7.48
N THR A 152 11.09 1.18 -6.28
CA THR A 152 11.53 0.45 -5.09
C THR A 152 10.42 0.39 -4.06
N VAL A 153 10.15 -0.81 -3.54
CA VAL A 153 9.22 -1.04 -2.44
C VAL A 153 9.87 -1.92 -1.38
N GLU A 154 9.39 -1.79 -0.16
CA GLU A 154 9.75 -2.67 0.93
C GLU A 154 8.49 -3.36 1.48
N LEU A 155 8.68 -4.58 2.00
CA LEU A 155 7.66 -5.37 2.66
C LEU A 155 8.10 -5.69 4.09
N TRP A 156 7.16 -5.61 5.02
CA TRP A 156 7.33 -5.93 6.42
C TRP A 156 6.41 -7.09 6.77
N LEU A 157 6.99 -8.21 7.16
CA LEU A 157 6.24 -9.42 7.51
C LEU A 157 6.37 -9.70 9.01
N ARG A 158 5.26 -9.90 9.71
CA ARG A 158 5.27 -10.27 11.14
C ARG A 158 4.06 -11.13 11.47
N GLY A 159 4.30 -12.33 11.99
CA GLY A 159 3.23 -13.30 12.19
C GLY A 159 2.51 -13.60 10.87
N GLY A 160 1.20 -13.41 10.82
CA GLY A 160 0.37 -13.55 9.60
C GLY A 160 0.07 -12.23 8.88
N ARG A 161 0.83 -11.16 9.14
CA ARG A 161 0.62 -9.83 8.54
C ARG A 161 1.73 -9.50 7.56
N ALA A 162 1.38 -8.76 6.52
CA ALA A 162 2.29 -8.16 5.56
C ALA A 162 1.91 -6.69 5.34
N ASN A 163 2.85 -5.77 5.52
CA ASN A 163 2.68 -4.36 5.14
C ASN A 163 3.66 -4.00 4.01
N LEU A 164 3.31 -3.01 3.21
CA LEU A 164 4.12 -2.54 2.09
C LEU A 164 4.29 -1.03 2.12
N GLN A 165 5.51 -0.58 1.88
CA GLN A 165 5.84 0.83 1.70
C GLN A 165 6.51 1.03 0.34
N VAL A 166 6.02 2.02 -0.41
CA VAL A 166 6.68 2.47 -1.64
C VAL A 166 7.78 3.45 -1.27
N ILE A 167 9.01 3.13 -1.64
CA ILE A 167 10.19 3.98 -1.42
C ILE A 167 10.39 4.92 -2.61
N SER A 168 10.21 4.41 -3.83
CA SER A 168 10.27 5.17 -5.08
C SER A 168 9.44 4.50 -6.17
N GLY A 169 9.09 5.24 -7.22
CA GLY A 169 8.24 4.76 -8.31
C GLY A 169 6.74 4.84 -7.99
N ASP A 170 5.95 3.97 -8.61
CA ASP A 170 4.49 3.98 -8.51
C ASP A 170 3.96 3.04 -7.41
N PHE A 171 2.68 3.20 -7.05
CA PHE A 171 2.02 2.25 -6.15
C PHE A 171 1.99 0.84 -6.74
N VAL A 172 2.10 -0.14 -5.86
CA VAL A 172 2.06 -1.56 -6.20
C VAL A 172 0.67 -1.95 -6.69
N LYS A 173 0.62 -2.66 -7.83
CA LYS A 173 -0.64 -3.11 -8.44
C LYS A 173 -0.81 -4.61 -8.25
N GLN A 174 -2.05 -5.03 -8.07
CA GLN A 174 -2.48 -6.43 -7.98
C GLN A 174 -1.71 -7.25 -6.92
N PRO A 175 -1.53 -6.74 -5.68
CA PRO A 175 -0.85 -7.51 -4.64
C PRO A 175 -1.65 -8.75 -4.28
N LYS A 176 -0.99 -9.90 -4.33
CA LYS A 176 -1.48 -11.18 -3.85
C LYS A 176 -0.46 -11.73 -2.87
N CYS A 177 -0.91 -11.97 -1.66
CA CYS A 177 -0.09 -12.44 -0.56
C CYS A 177 -0.74 -13.68 0.05
N ALA A 178 0.05 -14.72 0.29
CA ALA A 178 -0.43 -15.94 0.93
C ALA A 178 0.60 -16.46 1.93
N PHE A 179 0.16 -16.78 3.14
CA PHE A 179 0.96 -17.54 4.09
C PHE A 179 0.45 -18.97 4.16
N SER A 180 1.33 -19.96 4.14
CA SER A 180 0.94 -21.31 4.55
C SER A 180 0.90 -21.47 6.07
N GLN A 181 1.75 -20.73 6.78
CA GLN A 181 1.83 -20.66 8.23
C GLN A 181 2.24 -19.24 8.64
N THR A 182 1.95 -18.81 9.87
CA THR A 182 2.45 -17.52 10.38
C THR A 182 3.98 -17.55 10.53
N LEU A 183 4.66 -16.42 10.30
CA LEU A 183 6.09 -16.30 10.61
C LEU A 183 6.39 -16.74 12.06
N PRO A 184 7.47 -17.50 12.28
CA PRO A 184 7.82 -17.97 13.61
C PRO A 184 8.32 -16.81 14.49
N ALA A 185 7.83 -16.74 15.72
CA ALA A 185 8.36 -15.83 16.75
C ALA A 185 9.54 -16.48 17.51
N ARG A 186 10.42 -17.16 16.77
CA ARG A 186 11.57 -17.93 17.27
C ARG A 186 12.62 -18.07 16.16
N PRO A 187 13.88 -18.40 16.48
CA PRO A 187 14.93 -18.57 15.48
C PRO A 187 14.53 -19.61 14.42
N ALA A 188 14.78 -19.28 13.16
CA ALA A 188 14.51 -20.13 12.00
C ALA A 188 15.50 -19.78 10.89
N SER A 189 15.74 -20.74 10.00
CA SER A 189 16.44 -20.52 8.73
C SER A 189 15.44 -20.01 7.70
N PHE A 190 15.83 -19.00 6.92
CA PHE A 190 14.98 -18.39 5.89
C PHE A 190 15.64 -18.54 4.52
N ASP A 191 14.86 -18.91 3.52
CA ASP A 191 15.28 -18.96 2.12
C ASP A 191 14.33 -18.11 1.27
N LEU A 192 14.88 -17.23 0.44
CA LEU A 192 14.13 -16.35 -0.45
C LEU A 192 14.36 -16.80 -1.88
N LYS A 193 13.31 -17.36 -2.49
CA LYS A 193 13.33 -17.83 -3.87
C LYS A 193 12.56 -16.87 -4.77
N ARG A 194 13.29 -16.26 -5.71
CA ARG A 194 12.72 -15.43 -6.78
C ARG A 194 12.22 -16.30 -7.93
N TRP A 195 11.03 -15.99 -8.44
CA TRP A 195 10.42 -16.65 -9.60
C TRP A 195 10.27 -15.72 -10.80
N GLU A 196 9.85 -14.48 -10.56
CA GLU A 196 9.64 -13.45 -11.60
C GLU A 196 10.25 -12.12 -11.13
N GLY A 197 10.49 -11.23 -12.09
CA GLY A 197 10.94 -9.87 -11.85
C GLY A 197 12.29 -9.58 -12.50
N ARG A 198 12.33 -8.53 -13.33
CA ARG A 198 13.55 -8.04 -13.99
C ARG A 198 14.58 -7.45 -13.03
N GLY A 199 14.12 -6.95 -11.89
CA GLY A 199 14.94 -6.33 -10.85
C GLY A 199 15.41 -7.29 -9.77
N ASP A 200 15.67 -6.72 -8.59
CA ASP A 200 16.21 -7.44 -7.44
C ASP A 200 15.16 -7.62 -6.34
N ILE A 201 15.23 -8.75 -5.63
CA ILE A 201 14.42 -9.06 -4.44
C ILE A 201 15.37 -9.54 -3.35
N ARG A 202 15.42 -8.83 -2.22
CA ARG A 202 16.35 -9.15 -1.12
C ARG A 202 15.65 -9.19 0.22
N LEU A 203 15.97 -10.21 1.02
CA LEU A 203 15.70 -10.19 2.45
C LEU A 203 16.74 -9.29 3.12
N LEU A 204 16.33 -8.07 3.50
CA LEU A 204 17.19 -7.11 4.19
C LEU A 204 17.40 -7.49 5.65
N GLU A 205 16.33 -7.96 6.30
CA GLU A 205 16.36 -8.39 7.70
C GLU A 205 15.51 -9.65 7.88
N ALA A 206 16.10 -10.68 8.46
CA ALA A 206 15.37 -11.87 8.89
C ALA A 206 14.67 -11.61 10.24
N PRO A 207 13.54 -12.29 10.53
CA PRO A 207 12.89 -12.26 11.83
C PRO A 207 13.85 -12.63 12.96
N SER A 208 13.95 -11.75 13.96
CA SER A 208 14.76 -11.96 15.15
C SER A 208 14.13 -11.31 16.38
N ALA A 209 14.55 -11.70 17.58
CA ALA A 209 14.12 -11.02 18.80
C ALA A 209 14.43 -9.51 18.78
N ALA A 210 15.54 -9.10 18.13
CA ALA A 210 15.98 -7.72 18.06
C ALA A 210 15.06 -6.81 17.20
N ASN A 211 14.37 -7.37 16.20
CA ASN A 211 13.43 -6.64 15.34
C ASN A 211 11.96 -7.06 15.57
N GLY A 212 11.66 -7.62 16.75
CA GLY A 212 10.31 -8.01 17.13
C GLY A 212 9.71 -9.14 16.27
N TRP A 213 10.58 -10.00 15.73
CA TRP A 213 10.25 -11.09 14.81
C TRP A 213 9.65 -10.60 13.49
N THR A 214 10.23 -9.53 12.94
CA THR A 214 9.79 -8.89 11.70
C THR A 214 10.78 -9.19 10.58
N ALA A 215 10.31 -9.70 9.43
CA ALA A 215 11.11 -9.77 8.22
C ALA A 215 10.99 -8.44 7.45
N ARG A 216 12.08 -7.98 6.84
CA ARG A 216 12.07 -6.85 5.90
C ARG A 216 12.61 -7.29 4.55
N ILE A 217 11.79 -7.19 3.52
CA ILE A 217 12.15 -7.55 2.14
C ILE A 217 12.12 -6.29 1.29
N ARG A 218 13.07 -6.12 0.38
CA ARG A 218 13.06 -5.04 -0.61
C ARG A 218 12.94 -5.61 -2.01
N ILE A 219 12.07 -5.00 -2.81
CA ILE A 219 11.98 -5.19 -4.25
C ILE A 219 12.45 -3.90 -4.92
N ALA A 220 13.40 -4.01 -5.84
CA ALA A 220 13.92 -2.87 -6.58
C ALA A 220 13.82 -3.14 -8.08
N ASP A 221 12.91 -2.41 -8.74
CA ASP A 221 12.77 -2.35 -10.17
C ASP A 221 13.56 -1.17 -10.76
N PRO A 222 14.64 -1.42 -11.53
CA PRO A 222 15.44 -0.36 -12.14
C PRO A 222 14.90 0.11 -13.51
N GLY A 223 13.96 -0.61 -14.12
CA GLY A 223 13.45 -0.30 -15.45
C GLY A 223 12.38 0.79 -15.43
N SER A 224 12.02 1.29 -16.61
CA SER A 224 10.84 2.15 -16.74
C SER A 224 9.55 1.32 -16.76
N GLY A 225 8.50 1.85 -16.14
CA GLY A 225 7.19 1.19 -15.99
C GLY A 225 7.21 0.05 -14.96
N ASP A 226 6.08 -0.64 -14.77
CA ASP A 226 5.98 -1.75 -13.82
C ASP A 226 6.25 -3.13 -14.43
N ASP A 227 6.92 -4.00 -13.67
CA ASP A 227 7.11 -5.43 -14.00
C ASP A 227 6.45 -6.35 -12.95
N LEU A 228 6.20 -7.61 -13.31
CA LEU A 228 5.65 -8.62 -12.41
C LEU A 228 6.75 -9.20 -11.52
N TYR A 229 6.61 -9.03 -10.20
CA TYR A 229 7.48 -9.67 -9.21
C TYR A 229 6.73 -10.80 -8.54
N ARG A 230 7.39 -11.96 -8.46
CA ARG A 230 6.90 -13.13 -7.72
C ARG A 230 8.04 -13.79 -6.98
N PHE A 231 7.84 -14.03 -5.69
CA PHE A 231 8.82 -14.73 -4.86
C PHE A 231 8.12 -15.53 -3.76
N THR A 232 8.86 -16.51 -3.24
CA THR A 232 8.50 -17.28 -2.06
C THR A 232 9.57 -17.06 -0.99
N LEU A 233 9.17 -16.68 0.22
CA LEU A 233 10.01 -16.74 1.41
C LEU A 233 9.63 -18.00 2.20
N SER A 234 10.50 -18.99 2.27
CA SER A 234 10.31 -20.18 3.10
C SER A 234 11.11 -20.09 4.39
N TRP A 235 10.66 -20.84 5.41
CA TRP A 235 11.39 -20.97 6.66
C TRP A 235 11.28 -22.38 7.25
N GLU A 236 12.29 -22.72 8.04
CA GLU A 236 12.34 -23.92 8.88
C GLU A 236 12.90 -23.53 10.25
N VAL A 237 12.17 -23.85 11.31
CA VAL A 237 12.58 -23.63 12.70
C VAL A 237 13.71 -24.60 13.01
N THR A 238 14.88 -24.05 13.33
CA THR A 238 16.03 -24.84 13.74
C THR A 238 15.71 -25.55 15.07
N ARG A 239 15.92 -26.87 15.12
CA ARG A 239 15.75 -27.67 16.33
C ARG A 239 16.82 -27.39 17.37
#